data_AF-A0A8J6DF69-F1
#
_entry.id   AF-A0A8J6DF69-F1
#
_cell.length_a   1.000
_cell.length_b   1.000
_cell.length_c   1.000
_cell.angle_alpha   90.00
_cell.angle_beta   90.00
_cell.angle_gamma   90.00
#
_symmetry.space_group_name_H-M   'P 1'
#
loop_
_entity.id
_entity.type
_entity.pdbx_description
1 polymer ?
#
loop_
_entity_poly.entity_id
_entity_poly.type
_entity_poly.pdbx_seq_one_letter_code
_entity_poly.pdbx_strand_id
1 'polypeptide(L)'
;MPKKMGLNSKAEAARARKSATEAERKDREAREEEDRRSKAEARRQAEMEEKEIEKVLKKPDKKANRVAIPVPKVTEAELQKEEEEQAEEAKKRQSRTVAEVEYERMVSVTNTNRDDSLIEARSVEEAIAQMSVADNLPPDRHPERRLKASFKAFEEAELPRLKEEKPGLTHNQYKDMIWKLWKKSPDNPLNQASLYPTLKQCRSASPRKLVKDNGFCGGMNYQCNTSMTVKVR
;
A
#
# COMPACT_ATOMS: atom_id res chain seq x y z
N MET A 1 -78.99 -15.00 -27.12
CA MET A 1 -78.13 -13.93 -26.56
C MET A 1 -77.99 -14.17 -25.06
N PRO A 2 -76.78 -14.23 -24.48
CA PRO A 2 -76.62 -14.55 -23.06
C PRO A 2 -76.97 -13.32 -22.20
N LYS A 3 -77.75 -13.55 -21.13
CA LYS A 3 -78.14 -12.51 -20.16
C LYS A 3 -76.92 -12.13 -19.30
N LYS A 4 -76.55 -10.85 -19.34
CA LYS A 4 -75.50 -10.24 -18.52
C LYS A 4 -76.00 -10.15 -17.07
N MET A 5 -75.63 -11.11 -16.23
CA MET A 5 -75.90 -11.07 -14.79
C MET A 5 -74.99 -10.01 -14.15
N GLY A 6 -75.53 -8.82 -13.90
CA GLY A 6 -74.83 -7.76 -13.17
C GLY A 6 -74.69 -8.16 -11.70
N LEU A 7 -73.44 -8.22 -11.22
CA LEU A 7 -73.14 -8.47 -9.82
C LEU A 7 -73.71 -7.33 -8.95
N ASN A 8 -74.39 -7.68 -7.86
CA ASN A 8 -75.02 -6.71 -6.97
C ASN A 8 -73.93 -5.91 -6.23
N SER A 9 -73.77 -4.62 -6.57
CA SER A 9 -72.73 -3.72 -6.05
C SER A 9 -72.60 -3.70 -4.52
N LYS A 10 -73.71 -3.92 -3.78
CA LYS A 10 -73.68 -4.01 -2.31
C LYS A 10 -72.99 -5.28 -1.79
N ALA A 11 -73.10 -6.39 -2.53
CA ALA A 11 -72.44 -7.65 -2.20
C ALA A 11 -70.93 -7.60 -2.47
N GLU A 12 -70.50 -6.88 -3.51
CA GLU A 12 -69.08 -6.65 -3.77
C GLU A 12 -68.43 -5.74 -2.73
N ALA A 13 -69.10 -4.66 -2.33
CA ALA A 13 -68.59 -3.79 -1.26
C ALA A 13 -68.42 -4.52 0.08
N ALA A 14 -69.33 -5.45 0.42
CA ALA A 14 -69.21 -6.26 1.62
C ALA A 14 -68.07 -7.30 1.52
N ARG A 15 -67.85 -7.89 0.34
CA ARG A 15 -66.71 -8.80 0.09
C ARG A 15 -65.38 -8.07 0.11
N ALA A 16 -65.30 -6.87 -0.46
CA ALA A 16 -64.11 -6.03 -0.45
C ALA A 16 -63.68 -5.63 0.97
N ARG A 17 -64.65 -5.33 1.85
CA ARG A 17 -64.37 -5.05 3.28
C ARG A 17 -63.83 -6.27 4.00
N LYS A 18 -64.41 -7.46 3.78
CA LYS A 18 -63.93 -8.71 4.38
C LYS A 18 -62.55 -9.13 3.86
N SER A 19 -62.26 -8.93 2.57
CA SER A 19 -60.94 -9.21 2.02
C SER A 19 -59.88 -8.23 2.52
N ALA A 20 -60.23 -6.96 2.76
CA ALA A 20 -59.33 -5.98 3.33
C ALA A 20 -58.95 -6.33 4.78
N THR A 21 -59.92 -6.74 5.61
CA THR A 21 -59.64 -7.17 7.00
C THR A 21 -58.83 -8.46 7.08
N GLU A 22 -59.07 -9.43 6.19
CA GLU A 22 -58.26 -10.65 6.11
C GLU A 22 -56.84 -10.37 5.60
N ALA A 23 -56.68 -9.44 4.65
CA ALA A 23 -55.37 -9.02 4.17
C ALA A 23 -54.56 -8.32 5.27
N GLU A 24 -55.18 -7.44 6.06
CA GLU A 24 -54.54 -6.78 7.20
C GLU A 24 -54.13 -7.78 8.29
N ARG A 25 -55.00 -8.74 8.62
CA ARG A 25 -54.68 -9.81 9.57
C ARG A 25 -53.48 -10.65 9.09
N LYS A 26 -53.45 -11.00 7.81
CA LYS A 26 -52.36 -11.79 7.21
C LYS A 26 -51.04 -11.01 7.13
N ASP A 27 -51.08 -9.72 6.83
CA ASP A 27 -49.89 -8.85 6.83
C ASP A 27 -49.32 -8.70 8.24
N ARG A 28 -50.18 -8.55 9.26
CA ARG A 28 -49.76 -8.53 10.66
C ARG A 28 -49.10 -9.85 11.09
N GLU A 29 -49.71 -10.99 10.75
CA GLU A 29 -49.15 -12.31 11.06
C GLU A 29 -47.83 -12.57 10.32
N ALA A 30 -47.68 -12.08 9.10
CA ALA A 30 -46.42 -12.18 8.34
C ALA A 30 -45.29 -11.37 8.99
N ARG A 31 -45.57 -10.14 9.43
CA ARG A 31 -44.59 -9.29 10.13
C ARG A 31 -44.19 -9.87 11.48
N GLU A 32 -45.14 -10.41 12.25
CA GLU A 32 -44.84 -11.05 13.54
C GLU A 32 -43.99 -12.33 13.40
N GLU A 33 -44.16 -13.08 12.30
CA GLU A 33 -43.33 -14.26 11.99
C GLU A 33 -41.95 -13.86 11.46
N GLU A 34 -41.84 -12.81 10.66
CA GLU A 34 -40.55 -12.25 10.21
C GLU A 34 -39.73 -11.72 11.39
N ASP A 35 -40.35 -10.97 12.30
CA ASP A 35 -39.71 -10.49 13.53
C ASP A 35 -39.23 -11.64 14.41
N ARG A 36 -40.00 -12.73 14.49
CA ARG A 36 -39.63 -13.93 15.26
C ARG A 36 -38.44 -14.65 14.63
N ARG A 37 -38.40 -14.74 13.30
CA ARG A 37 -37.28 -15.33 12.55
C ARG A 37 -36.02 -14.48 12.70
N SER A 38 -36.13 -13.17 12.54
CA SER A 38 -35.01 -12.22 12.72
C SER A 38 -34.45 -12.30 14.14
N LYS A 39 -35.30 -12.32 15.17
CA LYS A 39 -34.85 -12.48 16.57
C LYS A 39 -34.19 -13.83 16.83
N ALA A 40 -34.67 -14.91 16.22
CA ALA A 40 -34.06 -16.23 16.34
C ALA A 40 -32.69 -16.31 15.63
N GLU A 41 -32.54 -15.65 14.48
CA GLU A 41 -31.27 -15.54 13.76
C GLU A 41 -30.26 -14.68 14.51
N ALA A 42 -30.67 -13.50 15.00
CA ALA A 42 -29.85 -12.64 15.83
C ALA A 42 -29.36 -13.35 17.11
N ARG A 43 -30.22 -14.16 17.74
CA ARG A 43 -29.84 -14.99 18.90
C ARG A 43 -28.81 -16.06 18.53
N ARG A 44 -28.93 -16.69 17.35
CA ARG A 44 -27.95 -17.67 16.87
C ARG A 44 -26.60 -17.01 16.56
N GLN A 45 -26.61 -15.82 15.96
CA GLN A 45 -25.41 -15.03 15.69
C GLN A 45 -24.72 -14.62 17.00
N ALA A 46 -25.46 -14.08 17.96
CA ALA A 46 -24.93 -13.73 19.27
C ALA A 46 -24.35 -14.95 20.03
N GLU A 47 -24.98 -16.12 19.95
CA GLU A 47 -24.45 -17.35 20.56
C GLU A 47 -23.16 -17.84 19.87
N MET A 48 -23.01 -17.63 18.56
CA MET A 48 -21.77 -17.93 17.84
C MET A 48 -20.64 -16.97 18.23
N GLU A 49 -20.95 -15.67 18.31
CA GLU A 49 -20.00 -14.65 18.76
C GLU A 49 -19.56 -14.88 20.22
N GLU A 50 -20.48 -15.20 21.12
CA GLU A 50 -20.16 -15.52 22.52
C GLU A 50 -19.27 -16.77 22.61
N LYS A 51 -19.54 -17.82 21.82
CA LYS A 51 -18.67 -19.01 21.75
C LYS A 51 -17.30 -18.71 21.16
N GLU A 52 -17.19 -17.77 20.22
CA GLU A 52 -15.90 -17.34 19.67
C GLU A 52 -15.10 -16.54 20.71
N ILE A 53 -15.75 -15.60 21.40
CA ILE A 53 -15.16 -14.84 22.51
C ILE A 53 -14.73 -15.79 23.64
N GLU A 54 -15.56 -16.75 24.02
CA GLU A 54 -15.22 -17.74 25.06
C GLU A 54 -14.04 -18.63 24.62
N LYS A 55 -13.94 -19.02 23.35
CA LYS A 55 -12.78 -19.76 22.81
C LYS A 55 -11.51 -18.90 22.79
N VAL A 56 -11.63 -17.59 22.62
CA VAL A 56 -10.49 -16.67 22.66
C VAL A 56 -10.04 -16.44 24.10
N LEU A 57 -10.96 -16.27 25.06
CA LEU A 57 -10.62 -16.11 26.48
C LEU A 57 -10.14 -17.42 27.14
N LYS A 58 -10.66 -18.58 26.74
CA LYS A 58 -10.20 -19.90 27.20
C LYS A 58 -8.90 -20.37 26.54
N LYS A 59 -8.34 -19.62 25.59
CA LYS A 59 -6.94 -19.80 25.18
C LYS A 59 -6.08 -19.00 26.18
N PRO A 60 -5.58 -19.61 27.26
CA PRO A 60 -4.69 -18.91 28.16
C PRO A 60 -3.49 -18.40 27.37
N ASP A 61 -3.14 -17.13 27.57
CA ASP A 61 -1.91 -16.53 27.08
C ASP A 61 -0.73 -17.49 27.32
N LYS A 62 -0.18 -18.04 26.23
CA LYS A 62 1.00 -18.93 26.22
C LYS A 62 2.25 -18.29 26.84
N LYS A 63 2.17 -17.03 27.27
CA LYS A 63 3.24 -16.27 27.93
C LYS A 63 3.22 -16.39 29.45
N ALA A 64 2.11 -16.78 30.08
CA ALA A 64 2.03 -16.97 31.53
C ALA A 64 2.27 -18.43 31.99
N ASN A 65 2.14 -19.41 31.08
CA ASN A 65 2.33 -20.84 31.39
C ASN A 65 3.69 -21.39 30.92
N ARG A 66 4.74 -20.57 30.94
CA ARG A 66 6.12 -20.99 30.60
C ARG A 66 7.04 -21.10 31.83
N VAL A 67 6.49 -20.97 33.04
CA VAL A 67 7.27 -20.92 34.29
C VAL A 67 6.94 -22.09 35.23
N ALA A 68 5.92 -22.91 34.96
CA ALA A 68 5.48 -23.96 35.90
C ALA A 68 5.20 -25.34 35.28
N ILE A 69 5.66 -25.64 34.06
CA ILE A 69 5.52 -26.98 33.47
C ILE A 69 6.91 -27.51 33.12
N PRO A 70 7.34 -28.67 33.65
CA PRO A 70 8.51 -29.39 33.14
C PRO A 70 8.29 -29.67 31.65
N VAL A 71 9.07 -28.98 30.80
CA VAL A 71 9.04 -29.15 29.35
C VAL A 71 9.22 -30.63 29.02
N PRO A 72 8.22 -31.31 28.43
CA PRO A 72 8.43 -32.65 27.90
C PRO A 72 9.51 -32.53 26.81
N LYS A 73 10.50 -33.42 26.85
CA LYS A 73 11.57 -33.46 25.85
C LYS A 73 10.98 -33.94 24.53
N VAL A 74 10.37 -33.03 23.79
CA VAL A 74 10.03 -33.22 22.38
C VAL A 74 11.35 -33.44 21.66
N THR A 75 11.47 -34.58 20.98
CA THR A 75 12.65 -34.89 20.17
C THR A 75 12.69 -33.95 18.97
N GLU A 76 13.89 -33.56 18.54
CA GLU A 76 14.12 -32.62 17.42
C GLU A 76 13.37 -33.03 16.13
N ALA A 77 13.15 -34.33 15.94
CA ALA A 77 12.40 -34.89 14.81
C ALA A 77 10.91 -34.51 14.79
N GLU A 78 10.29 -34.32 15.95
CA GLU A 78 8.87 -33.98 16.04
C GLU A 78 8.65 -32.47 15.83
N LEU A 79 9.61 -31.64 16.27
CA LEU A 79 9.64 -30.19 15.96
C LEU A 79 9.82 -29.93 14.46
N GLN A 80 10.71 -30.66 13.79
CA GLN A 80 10.91 -30.52 12.34
C GLN A 80 9.66 -30.91 11.54
N LYS A 81 8.95 -31.95 11.99
CA LYS A 81 7.70 -32.39 11.34
C LYS A 81 6.59 -31.36 11.53
N GLU A 82 6.46 -30.77 12.71
CA GLU A 82 5.50 -29.69 12.97
C GLU A 82 5.81 -28.41 12.16
N GLU A 83 7.10 -28.08 11.97
CA GLU A 83 7.50 -26.95 11.12
C GLU A 83 7.23 -27.20 9.63
N GLU A 84 7.44 -28.43 9.15
CA GLU A 84 7.16 -28.81 7.77
C GLU A 84 5.65 -28.81 7.48
N GLU A 85 4.83 -29.34 8.39
CA GLU A 85 3.37 -29.31 8.28
C GLU A 85 2.82 -27.87 8.31
N GLN A 86 3.37 -27.00 9.18
CA GLN A 86 3.01 -25.58 9.20
C GLN A 86 3.45 -24.83 7.94
N ALA A 87 4.62 -25.17 7.39
CA ALA A 87 5.10 -24.59 6.14
C ALA A 87 4.27 -25.06 4.93
N GLU A 88 3.82 -26.31 4.91
CA GLU A 88 2.92 -26.84 3.88
C GLU A 88 1.54 -26.16 3.96
N GLU A 89 0.98 -26.00 5.17
CA GLU A 89 -0.30 -25.32 5.36
C GLU A 89 -0.20 -23.84 4.96
N ALA A 90 0.91 -23.17 5.28
CA ALA A 90 1.17 -21.80 4.85
C ALA A 90 1.26 -21.69 3.31
N LYS A 91 1.94 -22.62 2.63
CA LYS A 91 1.99 -22.68 1.16
C LYS A 91 0.61 -22.94 0.55
N LYS A 92 -0.19 -23.81 1.15
CA LYS A 92 -1.57 -24.12 0.72
C LYS A 92 -2.52 -22.93 0.93
N ARG A 93 -2.33 -22.15 2.00
CA ARG A 93 -3.06 -20.89 2.22
C ARG A 93 -2.64 -19.84 1.20
N GLN A 94 -1.34 -19.70 0.92
CA GLN A 94 -0.82 -18.78 -0.09
C GLN A 94 -1.33 -19.12 -1.49
N SER A 95 -1.37 -20.40 -1.89
CA SER A 95 -1.90 -20.79 -3.20
C SER A 95 -3.40 -20.50 -3.34
N ARG A 96 -4.18 -20.66 -2.25
CA ARG A 96 -5.59 -20.27 -2.22
C ARG A 96 -5.78 -18.75 -2.36
N THR A 97 -4.99 -17.96 -1.65
CA THR A 97 -5.06 -16.49 -1.77
C THR A 97 -4.60 -16.00 -3.14
N VAL A 98 -3.60 -16.64 -3.75
CA VAL A 98 -3.14 -16.30 -5.10
C VAL A 98 -4.23 -16.58 -6.13
N ALA A 99 -4.96 -17.70 -6.01
CA ALA A 99 -6.07 -18.01 -6.90
C ALA A 99 -7.24 -17.01 -6.77
N GLU A 100 -7.50 -16.49 -5.57
CA GLU A 100 -8.55 -15.50 -5.34
C GLU A 100 -8.17 -14.12 -5.90
N VAL A 101 -6.90 -13.72 -5.77
CA VAL A 101 -6.36 -12.48 -6.36
C VAL A 101 -6.36 -12.56 -7.90
N GLU A 102 -6.01 -13.70 -8.47
CA GLU A 102 -6.01 -13.91 -9.91
C GLU A 102 -7.45 -13.90 -10.48
N TYR A 103 -8.40 -14.47 -9.74
CA TYR A 103 -9.83 -14.40 -10.07
C TYR A 103 -10.38 -12.98 -9.96
N GLU A 104 -10.05 -12.25 -8.89
CA GLU A 104 -10.44 -10.85 -8.71
C GLU A 104 -9.91 -9.96 -9.84
N ARG A 105 -8.68 -10.23 -10.33
CA ARG A 105 -8.10 -9.53 -11.48
C ARG A 105 -8.81 -9.84 -12.80
N MET A 106 -9.24 -11.09 -13.02
CA MET A 106 -10.00 -11.45 -14.22
C MET A 106 -11.44 -10.91 -14.20
N VAL A 107 -12.06 -10.83 -13.02
CA VAL A 107 -13.42 -10.30 -12.86
C VAL A 107 -13.44 -8.77 -12.87
N SER A 108 -12.38 -8.14 -12.36
CA SER A 108 -12.23 -6.67 -12.34
C SER A 108 -11.72 -6.08 -13.65
N VAL A 109 -11.98 -6.73 -14.79
CA VAL A 109 -11.74 -6.12 -16.12
C VAL A 109 -12.72 -4.98 -16.28
N THR A 110 -12.26 -3.78 -15.96
CA THR A 110 -13.03 -2.55 -16.12
C THR A 110 -13.35 -2.34 -17.60
N ASN A 111 -14.61 -2.05 -17.90
CA ASN A 111 -15.03 -1.76 -19.26
C ASN A 111 -14.56 -0.35 -19.64
N THR A 112 -13.40 -0.28 -20.30
CA THR A 112 -12.72 0.94 -20.72
C THR A 112 -13.48 1.76 -21.77
N ASN A 113 -14.61 1.26 -22.31
CA ASN A 113 -15.44 2.03 -23.25
C ASN A 113 -16.27 3.14 -22.58
N ARG A 114 -16.21 3.26 -21.24
CA ARG A 114 -16.85 4.34 -20.46
C ARG A 114 -15.86 5.24 -19.72
N ASP A 115 -14.56 4.99 -19.85
CA ASP A 115 -13.57 5.85 -19.23
C ASP A 115 -13.37 7.09 -20.13
N ASP A 116 -13.91 8.24 -19.71
CA ASP A 116 -13.66 9.54 -20.31
C ASP A 116 -12.22 10.05 -20.01
N SER A 117 -11.23 9.14 -20.01
CA SER A 117 -9.80 9.44 -19.98
C SER A 117 -9.30 9.93 -21.35
N LEU A 118 -10.16 10.64 -22.08
CA LEU A 118 -9.79 11.48 -23.21
C LEU A 118 -8.85 12.57 -22.69
N ILE A 119 -7.57 12.37 -22.93
CA ILE A 119 -6.51 13.36 -22.77
C ILE A 119 -6.79 14.47 -23.78
N GLU A 120 -7.61 15.46 -23.39
CA GLU A 120 -7.84 16.69 -24.17
C GLU A 120 -6.59 17.57 -24.12
N ALA A 121 -5.53 17.15 -24.79
CA ALA A 121 -4.37 17.99 -25.00
C ALA A 121 -4.58 18.83 -26.26
N ARG A 122 -4.55 20.16 -26.11
CA ARG A 122 -4.67 21.08 -27.26
C ARG A 122 -3.31 21.42 -27.88
N SER A 123 -2.22 21.00 -27.23
CA SER A 123 -0.83 21.20 -27.66
C SER A 123 -0.01 19.92 -27.49
N VAL A 124 1.07 19.80 -28.28
CA VAL A 124 1.99 18.65 -28.26
C VAL A 124 2.67 18.52 -26.89
N GLU A 125 3.17 19.62 -26.30
CA GLU A 125 3.74 19.62 -24.95
C GLU A 125 2.73 19.19 -23.86
N GLU A 126 1.45 19.50 -24.01
CA GLU A 126 0.40 19.12 -23.06
C GLU A 126 0.07 17.64 -23.15
N ALA A 127 0.07 17.07 -24.37
CA ALA A 127 -0.10 15.64 -24.59
C ALA A 127 1.07 14.85 -23.99
N ILE A 128 2.30 15.34 -24.17
CA ILE A 128 3.50 14.73 -23.57
C ILE A 128 3.42 14.79 -22.04
N ALA A 129 3.02 15.92 -21.46
CA ALA A 129 2.92 16.07 -20.01
C ALA A 129 1.86 15.13 -19.39
N GLN A 130 0.71 14.98 -20.04
CA GLN A 130 -0.38 14.12 -19.55
C GLN A 130 -0.13 12.62 -19.80
N MET A 131 0.62 12.26 -20.85
CA MET A 131 1.05 10.87 -21.11
C MET A 131 2.33 10.49 -20.36
N SER A 132 3.13 11.47 -19.92
CA SER A 132 4.30 11.19 -19.10
C SER A 132 3.83 10.76 -17.71
N VAL A 133 3.97 9.47 -17.42
CA VAL A 133 4.00 8.98 -16.04
C VAL A 133 5.24 9.58 -15.44
N ALA A 134 5.07 10.76 -14.87
CA ALA A 134 6.09 11.38 -14.09
C ALA A 134 6.58 10.37 -13.03
N ASP A 135 7.85 9.98 -13.11
CA ASP A 135 8.65 9.44 -12.00
C ASP A 135 8.83 10.49 -10.87
N ASN A 136 7.86 11.40 -10.73
CA ASN A 136 7.67 12.27 -9.60
C ASN A 136 6.94 11.50 -8.48
N LEU A 137 7.39 10.28 -8.16
CA LEU A 137 7.20 9.85 -6.79
C LEU A 137 7.89 10.92 -5.92
N PRO A 138 7.23 11.44 -4.87
CA PRO A 138 7.82 12.45 -4.00
C PRO A 138 9.23 12.00 -3.65
N PRO A 139 10.29 12.79 -3.99
CA PRO A 139 11.65 12.43 -3.64
C PRO A 139 11.66 12.20 -2.14
N ASP A 140 11.80 10.93 -1.73
CA ASP A 140 11.53 10.53 -0.36
C ASP A 140 12.40 11.37 0.56
N ARG A 141 11.73 12.27 1.29
CA ARG A 141 12.38 13.32 2.09
C ARG A 141 13.24 12.73 3.19
N HIS A 142 13.15 11.42 3.44
CA HIS A 142 13.94 10.67 4.42
C HIS A 142 15.23 10.13 3.79
N PRO A 143 16.41 10.64 4.20
CA PRO A 143 17.69 10.11 3.72
C PRO A 143 17.87 8.62 4.06
N GLU A 144 17.29 8.15 5.17
CA GLU A 144 17.32 6.75 5.59
C GLU A 144 16.54 5.82 4.63
N ARG A 145 15.42 6.30 4.08
CA ARG A 145 14.61 5.52 3.14
C ARG A 145 15.24 5.52 1.75
N ARG A 146 15.84 6.65 1.33
CA ARG A 146 16.65 6.72 0.10
C ARG A 146 17.86 5.79 0.15
N LEU A 147 18.53 5.69 1.29
CA LEU A 147 19.67 4.79 1.47
C LEU A 147 19.26 3.32 1.28
N LYS A 148 18.15 2.91 1.89
CA LYS A 148 17.64 1.53 1.76
C LYS A 148 17.08 1.25 0.38
N ALA A 149 16.37 2.20 -0.24
CA ALA A 149 15.82 2.05 -1.58
C ALA A 149 16.92 1.95 -2.64
N SER A 150 17.93 2.84 -2.59
CA SER A 150 19.10 2.78 -3.49
C SER A 150 19.93 1.51 -3.27
N PHE A 151 20.16 1.10 -2.03
CA PHE A 151 20.85 -0.16 -1.75
C PHE A 151 20.08 -1.37 -2.27
N LYS A 152 18.76 -1.40 -2.10
CA LYS A 152 17.92 -2.50 -2.60
C LYS A 152 17.91 -2.57 -4.13
N ALA A 153 17.80 -1.43 -4.81
CA ALA A 153 17.88 -1.38 -6.27
C ALA A 153 19.25 -1.87 -6.78
N PHE A 154 20.33 -1.52 -6.09
CA PHE A 154 21.69 -1.98 -6.41
C PHE A 154 21.89 -3.48 -6.10
N GLU A 155 21.34 -3.97 -4.98
CA GLU A 155 21.36 -5.38 -4.61
C GLU A 155 20.64 -6.24 -5.66
N GLU A 156 19.45 -5.83 -6.13
CA GLU A 156 18.69 -6.57 -7.14
C GLU A 156 19.39 -6.60 -8.51
N ALA A 157 20.11 -5.54 -8.89
CA ALA A 157 20.88 -5.48 -10.14
C ALA A 157 22.19 -6.31 -10.09
N GLU A 158 22.89 -6.27 -8.95
CA GLU A 158 24.21 -6.90 -8.82
C GLU A 158 24.14 -8.35 -8.31
N LEU A 159 23.08 -8.74 -7.59
CA LEU A 159 22.89 -10.13 -7.16
C LEU A 159 22.92 -11.15 -8.30
N PRO A 160 22.23 -10.97 -9.44
CA PRO A 160 22.29 -11.94 -10.53
C PRO A 160 23.68 -11.98 -11.18
N ARG A 161 24.32 -10.82 -11.39
CA ARG A 161 25.66 -10.75 -12.00
C ARG A 161 26.71 -11.48 -11.14
N LEU A 162 26.71 -11.23 -9.83
CA LEU A 162 27.66 -11.86 -8.92
C LEU A 162 27.41 -13.36 -8.74
N LYS A 163 26.15 -13.81 -8.87
CA LYS A 163 25.82 -15.25 -8.84
C LYS A 163 26.29 -15.97 -10.10
N GLU A 164 26.25 -15.32 -11.26
CA GLU A 164 26.76 -15.85 -12.52
C GLU A 164 28.29 -15.90 -12.56
N GLU A 165 28.97 -14.86 -12.07
CA GLU A 165 30.43 -14.79 -12.09
C GLU A 165 31.09 -15.79 -11.13
N LYS A 166 30.50 -16.01 -9.95
CA LYS A 166 31.06 -16.88 -8.92
C LYS A 166 29.97 -17.73 -8.28
N PRO A 167 29.43 -18.76 -8.96
CA PRO A 167 28.53 -19.69 -8.31
C PRO A 167 29.29 -20.46 -7.22
N GLY A 168 28.78 -20.46 -5.98
CA GLY A 168 29.36 -21.24 -4.87
C GLY A 168 29.72 -20.44 -3.61
N LEU A 169 29.49 -19.13 -3.59
CA LEU A 169 29.67 -18.30 -2.40
C LEU A 169 28.36 -18.25 -1.59
N THR A 170 28.45 -18.14 -0.26
CA THR A 170 27.25 -18.02 0.59
C THR A 170 26.51 -16.71 0.33
N HIS A 171 25.18 -16.71 0.43
CA HIS A 171 24.35 -15.53 0.17
C HIS A 171 24.80 -14.28 0.95
N ASN A 172 25.21 -14.43 2.21
CA ASN A 172 25.71 -13.34 3.04
C ASN A 172 27.03 -12.74 2.53
N GLN A 173 27.89 -13.57 1.93
CA GLN A 173 29.17 -13.10 1.38
C GLN A 173 28.96 -12.27 0.10
N TYR A 174 27.95 -12.60 -0.72
CA TYR A 174 27.53 -11.71 -1.81
C TYR A 174 27.01 -10.39 -1.27
N LYS A 175 26.19 -10.40 -0.21
CA LYS A 175 25.72 -9.16 0.44
C LYS A 175 26.87 -8.29 0.94
N ASP A 176 27.90 -8.87 1.55
CA ASP A 176 29.08 -8.13 2.00
C ASP A 176 29.89 -7.54 0.84
N MET A 177 29.97 -8.25 -0.28
CA MET A 177 30.65 -7.79 -1.49
C MET A 177 29.85 -6.69 -2.21
N ILE A 178 28.54 -6.85 -2.33
CA ILE A 178 27.60 -5.84 -2.83
C ILE A 178 27.66 -4.60 -1.95
N TRP A 179 27.70 -4.74 -0.62
CA TRP A 179 27.86 -3.61 0.31
C TRP A 179 29.18 -2.86 0.13
N LYS A 180 30.27 -3.55 -0.17
CA LYS A 180 31.58 -2.93 -0.49
C LYS A 180 31.55 -2.19 -1.82
N LEU A 181 30.92 -2.76 -2.84
CA LEU A 181 30.74 -2.13 -4.15
C LEU A 181 29.85 -0.89 -4.02
N TRP A 182 28.71 -1.03 -3.36
CA TRP A 182 27.74 0.04 -3.15
C TRP A 182 28.30 1.25 -2.41
N LYS A 183 29.17 1.04 -1.40
CA LYS A 183 29.87 2.17 -0.74
C LYS A 183 30.73 2.99 -1.70
N LYS A 184 31.21 2.40 -2.80
CA LYS A 184 31.99 3.06 -3.85
C LYS A 184 31.13 3.51 -5.03
N SER A 185 29.92 2.98 -5.20
CA SER A 185 29.03 3.30 -6.31
C SER A 185 28.51 4.75 -6.25
N PRO A 186 28.24 5.36 -7.41
CA PRO A 186 27.63 6.68 -7.51
C PRO A 186 26.15 6.71 -7.05
N ASP A 187 25.51 5.53 -6.97
CA ASP A 187 24.11 5.37 -6.54
C ASP A 187 23.91 5.51 -5.04
N ASN A 188 24.99 5.58 -4.26
CA ASN A 188 24.89 5.88 -2.85
C ASN A 188 24.60 7.39 -2.66
N PRO A 189 23.44 7.78 -2.11
CA PRO A 189 23.11 9.19 -1.90
C PRO A 189 24.08 9.89 -0.93
N LEU A 190 24.87 9.14 -0.14
CA LEU A 190 25.94 9.69 0.69
C LEU A 190 27.14 10.18 -0.13
N ASN A 191 27.43 9.57 -1.29
CA ASN A 191 28.53 9.97 -2.18
C ASN A 191 28.16 11.20 -3.02
N GLN A 192 26.87 11.50 -3.19
CA GLN A 192 26.40 12.70 -3.88
C GLN A 192 26.71 13.98 -3.07
N ALA A 193 26.76 13.90 -1.74
CA ALA A 193 27.10 15.01 -0.86
C ALA A 193 28.59 15.39 -0.89
N SER A 194 29.48 14.46 -1.30
CA SER A 194 30.92 14.73 -1.39
C SER A 194 31.36 15.25 -2.76
N LEU A 195 30.60 14.95 -3.83
CA LEU A 195 30.92 15.35 -5.20
C LEU A 195 30.58 16.82 -5.52
N TYR A 196 29.74 17.46 -4.71
CA TYR A 196 29.44 18.89 -4.82
C TYR A 196 29.84 19.57 -3.50
N PRO A 197 30.97 20.30 -3.43
CA PRO A 197 31.19 21.19 -2.30
C PRO A 197 30.03 22.17 -2.26
N THR A 198 29.24 22.09 -1.20
CA THR A 198 28.11 23.00 -0.97
C THR A 198 28.65 24.43 -1.08
N LEU A 199 28.19 25.17 -2.09
CA LEU A 199 28.42 26.61 -2.16
C LEU A 199 27.87 27.19 -0.86
N LYS A 200 28.76 27.48 0.09
CA LYS A 200 28.43 28.20 1.32
C LYS A 200 27.67 29.44 0.88
N GLN A 201 26.40 29.49 1.23
CA GLN A 201 25.55 30.65 1.06
C GLN A 201 26.27 31.85 1.67
N CYS A 202 26.87 32.70 0.83
CA CYS A 202 27.32 34.02 1.25
C CYS A 202 26.06 34.76 1.70
N ARG A 203 25.84 34.81 3.02
CA ARG A 203 24.85 35.72 3.61
C ARG A 203 25.24 37.12 3.17
N SER A 204 24.46 37.69 2.27
CA SER A 204 24.56 39.06 1.79
C SER A 204 24.54 40.01 2.98
N ALA A 205 25.70 40.50 3.37
CA ALA A 205 25.80 41.68 4.22
C ALA A 205 25.25 42.86 3.41
N SER A 206 24.12 43.43 3.87
CA SER A 206 23.56 44.67 3.33
C SER A 206 24.57 45.81 3.43
N PRO A 207 24.64 46.71 2.44
CA PRO A 207 25.54 47.87 2.50
C PRO A 207 24.89 48.96 3.36
N ARG A 208 25.43 49.22 4.55
CA ARG A 208 25.16 50.48 5.27
C ARG A 208 26.42 51.32 5.39
N LYS A 209 26.39 52.38 4.58
CA LYS A 209 27.04 53.69 4.73
C LYS A 209 28.56 53.75 4.60
N LEU A 210 28.98 54.22 3.42
CA LEU A 210 30.24 54.94 3.20
C LEU A 210 30.37 56.08 4.21
N VAL A 211 31.34 56.00 5.10
CA VAL A 211 31.97 57.16 5.72
C VAL A 211 33.39 57.21 5.15
N LYS A 212 33.67 58.32 4.47
CA LYS A 212 35.00 58.69 3.97
C LYS A 212 35.91 58.87 5.18
N ASP A 213 36.98 58.09 5.27
CA ASP A 213 38.19 58.53 5.94
C ASP A 213 39.41 57.99 5.20
N ASN A 214 40.26 58.94 4.78
CA ASN A 214 41.51 58.73 4.10
C ASN A 214 42.52 58.05 5.05
N GLY A 215 43.06 56.90 4.66
CA GLY A 215 44.07 56.18 5.42
C GLY A 215 44.93 55.32 4.51
N PHE A 216 46.16 55.79 4.30
CA PHE A 216 47.23 55.25 3.48
C PHE A 216 47.80 53.93 4.04
N CYS A 217 48.25 53.02 3.14
CA CYS A 217 49.33 52.02 3.27
C CYS A 217 48.95 50.56 2.97
N GLY A 218 49.75 49.92 2.10
CA GLY A 218 50.05 48.48 2.15
C GLY A 218 49.54 47.68 0.96
N GLY A 219 50.39 47.54 -0.06
CA GLY A 219 50.06 46.84 -1.30
C GLY A 219 50.11 45.32 -1.22
N MET A 220 49.45 44.69 -2.18
CA MET A 220 49.86 43.43 -2.81
C MET A 220 49.02 43.25 -4.08
N ASN A 221 49.69 43.48 -5.22
CA ASN A 221 49.20 43.14 -6.56
C ASN A 221 49.01 41.63 -6.68
N TYR A 222 47.83 41.15 -7.07
CA TYR A 222 47.71 40.05 -8.01
C TYR A 222 46.55 40.29 -8.97
N GLN A 223 46.90 40.32 -10.25
CA GLN A 223 46.06 40.61 -11.40
C GLN A 223 45.01 39.51 -11.59
N CYS A 224 43.73 39.88 -11.68
CA CYS A 224 42.71 39.02 -12.26
C CYS A 224 42.86 39.04 -13.79
N ASN A 225 43.34 37.94 -14.36
CA ASN A 225 43.18 37.67 -15.79
C ASN A 225 41.69 37.37 -16.06
N THR A 226 40.94 38.38 -16.45
CA THR A 226 39.60 38.19 -17.02
C THR A 226 39.78 37.92 -18.52
N SER A 227 39.61 36.65 -18.90
CA SER A 227 39.60 36.21 -20.30
C SER A 227 38.62 37.03 -21.14
N MET A 228 39.15 37.53 -22.25
CA MET A 228 38.46 38.22 -23.34
C MET A 228 37.23 37.44 -23.82
N THR A 229 36.06 38.07 -23.77
CA THR A 229 34.88 37.65 -24.53
C THR A 229 34.98 38.27 -25.92
N VAL A 230 35.20 37.43 -26.93
CA VAL A 230 35.22 37.82 -28.34
C VAL A 230 33.80 38.13 -28.81
N LYS A 231 33.63 39.35 -29.32
CA LYS A 231 32.41 39.83 -29.98
C LYS A 231 32.45 39.39 -31.44
N VAL A 232 31.58 38.46 -31.82
CA VAL A 232 31.34 38.10 -33.23
C VAL A 232 30.23 39.00 -33.77
N ARG A 233 30.47 39.56 -34.96
CA ARG A 233 29.58 40.44 -35.72
C ARG A 233 28.35 39.70 -36.23
#